data_AF-A0A8J6NGU3-F1
#
_entry.id   AF-A0A8J6NGU3-F1
#
_cell.length_a   1.000
_cell.length_b   1.000
_cell.length_c   1.000
_cell.angle_alpha   90.00
_cell.angle_beta   90.00
_cell.angle_gamma   90.00
#
_symmetry.space_group_name_H-M   'P 1'
#
loop_
_entity.id
_entity.type
_entity.pdbx_description
1 polymer ?
#
loop_
_entity_poly.entity_id
_entity_poly.type
_entity_poly.pdbx_seq_one_letter_code
_entity_poly.pdbx_strand_id
1 'polypeptide(L)'
;MNKNFPTYRKRFLLSVLGAFIFVGLINEGAHLLLKEKTDRPPEIVEVSIPAGTAERISAGEADPTIPSELIFVIGDTLQVTNEDDVPHELGPLWIPAGSSASLLMENANKYTLGCTFQPSRYLDFDVRSRTTLNSRLQAFGLATPPTAMFFFLYSLLVFPLKSDETEEN
;
A
#
# COMPACT_ATOMS: atom_id res chain seq x y z
N MET A 1 -34.45 29.77 23.34
CA MET A 1 -33.78 28.64 22.65
C MET A 1 -34.46 28.47 21.29
N ASN A 2 -33.72 28.57 20.18
CA ASN A 2 -34.28 28.67 18.83
C ASN A 2 -35.16 27.45 18.51
N LYS A 3 -36.45 27.64 18.16
CA LYS A 3 -37.41 26.54 17.90
C LYS A 3 -36.93 25.56 16.81
N ASN A 4 -36.05 26.04 15.92
CA ASN A 4 -35.51 25.26 14.79
C ASN A 4 -34.29 24.41 15.15
N PHE A 5 -33.65 24.63 16.30
CA PHE A 5 -32.46 23.88 16.76
C PHE A 5 -32.62 22.34 16.73
N PRO A 6 -33.73 21.73 17.20
CA PRO A 6 -33.91 20.28 17.09
C PRO A 6 -33.93 19.77 15.65
N THR A 7 -34.43 20.56 14.69
CA THR A 7 -34.51 20.17 13.28
C THR A 7 -33.13 20.20 12.61
N TYR A 8 -32.34 21.24 12.88
CA TYR A 8 -30.93 21.29 12.45
C TYR A 8 -30.13 20.12 13.04
N ARG A 9 -30.30 19.82 14.33
CA ARG A 9 -29.62 18.70 15.00
C ARG A 9 -29.96 17.35 14.37
N LYS A 10 -31.25 17.08 14.08
CA LYS A 10 -31.67 15.84 13.41
C LYS A 10 -31.02 15.69 12.03
N ARG A 11 -31.02 16.75 11.22
CA ARG A 11 -30.40 16.72 9.88
C ARG A 11 -28.89 16.55 9.92
N PHE A 12 -28.23 17.22 10.87
CA PHE A 12 -26.80 17.06 11.08
C PHE A 12 -26.46 15.60 11.43
N LEU A 13 -27.18 14.99 12.36
CA LEU A 13 -26.98 13.58 12.73
C LEU A 13 -27.23 12.63 11.55
N LEU A 14 -28.27 12.87 10.74
CA LEU A 14 -28.52 12.09 9.52
C LEU A 14 -27.40 12.24 8.49
N SER A 15 -26.85 13.44 8.34
CA SER A 15 -25.74 13.73 7.41
C SER A 15 -24.46 13.03 7.84
N VAL A 16 -24.16 13.05 9.16
CA VAL A 16 -23.02 12.32 9.74
C VAL A 16 -23.19 10.81 9.54
N LEU A 17 -24.37 10.26 9.82
CA LEU A 17 -24.64 8.84 9.62
C LEU A 17 -24.50 8.44 8.14
N GLY A 18 -25.06 9.25 7.23
CA GLY A 18 -24.94 9.03 5.79
C GLY A 18 -23.50 9.07 5.31
N ALA A 19 -22.70 10.03 5.79
CA ALA A 19 -21.29 10.13 5.45
C ALA A 19 -20.47 8.96 6.01
N PHE A 20 -20.74 8.53 7.24
CA PHE A 20 -20.10 7.36 7.85
C PHE A 20 -20.32 6.09 7.00
N ILE A 21 -21.56 5.83 6.59
CA ILE A 21 -21.89 4.68 5.75
C ILE A 21 -21.23 4.80 4.37
N PHE A 22 -21.32 5.98 3.75
CA PHE A 22 -20.77 6.22 2.42
C PHE A 22 -19.25 6.03 2.38
N VAL A 23 -18.51 6.66 3.31
CA VAL A 23 -17.06 6.51 3.42
C VAL A 23 -16.68 5.06 3.72
N GLY A 24 -17.45 4.37 4.55
CA GLY A 24 -17.23 2.95 4.86
C GLY A 24 -17.34 2.07 3.61
N LEU A 25 -18.39 2.26 2.82
CA LEU A 25 -18.59 1.53 1.57
C LEU A 25 -17.48 1.78 0.55
N ILE A 26 -17.05 3.04 0.38
CA ILE A 26 -15.94 3.38 -0.53
C ILE A 26 -14.63 2.77 -0.04
N ASN A 27 -14.36 2.83 1.27
CA ASN A 27 -13.12 2.30 1.86
C ASN A 27 -13.03 0.76 1.75
N GLU A 28 -14.13 0.05 2.04
CA GLU A 28 -14.19 -1.41 1.86
C GLU A 28 -14.18 -1.80 0.39
N GLY A 29 -14.89 -1.06 -0.47
CA GLY A 29 -14.89 -1.29 -1.91
C GLY A 29 -13.49 -1.15 -2.51
N ALA A 30 -12.76 -0.10 -2.14
CA ALA A 30 -11.37 0.08 -2.54
C ALA A 30 -10.47 -1.04 -2.01
N HIS A 31 -10.64 -1.48 -0.75
CA HIS A 31 -9.89 -2.61 -0.19
C HIS A 31 -10.13 -3.89 -1.00
N LEU A 32 -11.39 -4.23 -1.28
CA LEU A 32 -11.74 -5.44 -2.04
C LEU A 32 -11.17 -5.42 -3.47
N LEU A 33 -11.21 -4.28 -4.15
CA LEU A 33 -10.65 -4.15 -5.51
C LEU A 33 -9.13 -4.22 -5.55
N LEU A 34 -8.45 -3.78 -4.49
CA LEU A 34 -6.98 -3.72 -4.42
C LEU A 34 -6.37 -4.93 -3.69
N LYS A 35 -7.18 -5.87 -3.20
CA LYS A 35 -6.79 -6.87 -2.20
C LYS A 35 -5.75 -7.92 -2.64
N GLU A 36 -5.44 -8.08 -3.92
CA GLU A 36 -5.08 -9.43 -4.37
C GLU A 36 -3.64 -9.94 -4.22
N LYS A 37 -2.61 -9.18 -3.81
CA LYS A 37 -1.23 -9.76 -3.67
C LYS A 37 -0.35 -9.28 -2.52
N THR A 38 -0.68 -8.17 -1.85
CA THR A 38 0.27 -7.53 -0.91
C THR A 38 -0.26 -7.35 0.51
N ASP A 39 -1.42 -7.94 0.81
CA ASP A 39 -2.02 -7.96 2.15
C ASP A 39 -1.59 -9.23 2.92
N ARG A 40 -0.28 -9.53 2.92
CA ARG A 40 0.32 -10.65 3.65
C ARG A 40 1.26 -10.15 4.75
N PRO A 41 1.49 -10.91 5.85
CA PRO A 41 2.52 -10.61 6.84
C PRO A 41 3.92 -10.54 6.19
N PRO A 42 4.89 -9.83 6.82
CA PRO A 42 6.23 -9.76 6.27
C PRO A 42 6.92 -11.12 6.38
N GLU A 43 7.67 -11.50 5.37
CA GLU A 43 8.35 -12.80 5.28
C GLU A 43 9.79 -12.66 4.79
N ILE A 44 10.54 -13.76 4.95
CA ILE A 44 11.88 -13.88 4.38
C ILE A 44 11.72 -14.49 2.99
N VAL A 45 12.14 -13.76 1.98
CA VAL A 45 12.15 -14.23 0.60
C VAL A 45 13.57 -14.62 0.27
N GLU A 46 13.79 -15.91 0.01
CA GLU A 46 15.10 -16.46 -0.29
C GLU A 46 15.35 -16.49 -1.80
N VAL A 47 16.52 -15.99 -2.22
CA VAL A 47 17.01 -16.06 -3.60
C VAL A 47 18.39 -16.71 -3.56
N SER A 48 18.55 -17.85 -4.21
CA SER A 48 19.85 -18.49 -4.36
C SER A 48 20.49 -18.08 -5.69
N ILE A 49 21.79 -17.76 -5.64
CA ILE A 49 22.66 -17.61 -6.81
C ILE A 49 23.34 -18.97 -6.98
N PRO A 50 22.88 -19.81 -7.92
CA PRO A 50 23.39 -21.17 -8.04
C PRO A 50 24.82 -21.20 -8.58
N ALA A 51 25.53 -22.31 -8.38
CA ALA A 51 26.87 -22.50 -8.90
C ALA A 51 26.96 -22.31 -10.43
N GLY A 52 28.05 -21.73 -10.89
CA GLY A 52 28.30 -21.48 -12.31
C GLY A 52 27.56 -20.26 -12.87
N THR A 53 27.03 -19.40 -12.01
CA THR A 53 26.29 -18.19 -12.44
C THR A 53 27.24 -17.20 -13.09
N ALA A 54 28.45 -17.04 -12.55
CA ALA A 54 29.50 -16.21 -13.13
C ALA A 54 29.84 -16.62 -14.57
N GLU A 55 29.97 -17.92 -14.85
CA GLU A 55 30.23 -18.46 -16.19
C GLU A 55 29.07 -18.18 -17.13
N ARG A 56 27.82 -18.43 -16.70
CA ARG A 56 26.62 -18.15 -17.50
C ARG A 56 26.52 -16.68 -17.91
N ILE A 57 26.78 -15.78 -16.96
CA ILE A 57 26.76 -14.34 -17.23
C ILE A 57 27.87 -13.92 -18.17
N SER A 58 29.06 -14.53 -18.05
CA SER A 58 30.16 -14.28 -18.99
C SER A 58 29.80 -14.71 -20.42
N ALA A 59 28.93 -15.71 -20.57
CA ALA A 59 28.34 -16.14 -21.84
C ALA A 59 27.11 -15.30 -22.27
N GLY A 60 26.66 -14.35 -21.44
CA GLY A 60 25.47 -13.53 -21.71
C GLY A 60 24.14 -14.22 -21.41
N GLU A 61 24.17 -15.38 -20.74
CA GLU A 61 22.99 -16.16 -20.38
C GLU A 61 22.46 -15.75 -18.99
N ALA A 62 21.14 -15.63 -18.86
CA ALA A 62 20.48 -15.37 -17.59
C ALA A 62 20.18 -16.70 -16.87
N ASP A 63 20.27 -16.69 -15.55
CA ASP A 63 19.89 -17.85 -14.77
C ASP A 63 18.36 -18.00 -14.69
N PRO A 64 17.77 -19.14 -15.10
CA PRO A 64 16.33 -19.35 -15.02
C PRO A 64 15.80 -19.48 -13.59
N THR A 65 16.65 -19.73 -12.58
CA THR A 65 16.20 -19.87 -11.18
C THR A 65 15.96 -18.52 -10.50
N ILE A 66 16.58 -17.45 -11.00
CA ILE A 66 16.47 -16.11 -10.44
C ILE A 66 15.29 -15.40 -11.13
N PRO A 67 14.23 -15.03 -10.40
CA PRO A 67 13.08 -14.34 -10.99
C PRO A 67 13.50 -12.98 -11.57
N SER A 68 12.94 -12.63 -12.74
CA SER A 68 13.18 -11.33 -13.36
C SER A 68 12.46 -10.18 -12.66
N GLU A 69 11.38 -10.49 -11.93
CA GLU A 69 10.60 -9.52 -11.15
C GLU A 69 10.30 -10.11 -9.78
N LEU A 70 10.63 -9.35 -8.73
CA LEU A 70 10.30 -9.69 -7.34
C LEU A 70 9.33 -8.66 -6.77
N ILE A 71 8.34 -9.13 -6.01
CA ILE A 71 7.38 -8.27 -5.33
C ILE A 71 7.48 -8.54 -3.84
N PHE A 72 7.74 -7.48 -3.09
CA PHE A 72 7.88 -7.47 -1.65
C PHE A 72 6.78 -6.63 -0.99
N VAL A 73 6.58 -6.85 0.30
CA VAL A 73 5.78 -6.02 1.19
C VAL A 73 6.70 -5.35 2.19
N ILE A 74 6.36 -4.13 2.63
CA ILE A 74 7.10 -3.46 3.71
C ILE A 74 7.29 -4.42 4.90
N GLY A 75 8.54 -4.55 5.36
CA GLY A 75 8.99 -5.43 6.42
C GLY A 75 9.53 -6.78 5.94
N ASP A 76 9.39 -7.12 4.65
CA ASP A 76 10.03 -8.31 4.10
C ASP A 76 11.55 -8.21 4.17
N THR A 77 12.21 -9.36 4.21
CA THR A 77 13.66 -9.45 4.12
C THR A 77 14.03 -10.30 2.91
N LEU A 78 14.75 -9.70 1.96
CA LEU A 78 15.38 -10.43 0.87
C LEU A 78 16.66 -11.08 1.40
N GLN A 79 16.69 -12.40 1.47
CA GLN A 79 17.90 -13.16 1.79
C GLN A 79 18.49 -13.72 0.50
N VAL A 80 19.72 -13.33 0.18
CA VAL A 80 20.43 -13.81 -1.00
C VAL A 80 21.54 -14.75 -0.55
N THR A 81 21.52 -15.98 -1.05
CA THR A 81 22.53 -17.00 -0.77
C THR A 81 23.38 -17.22 -2.01
N ASN A 82 24.69 -17.01 -1.88
CA ASN A 82 25.64 -17.25 -2.96
C ASN A 82 26.17 -18.68 -2.87
N GLU A 83 25.74 -19.54 -3.78
CA GLU A 83 26.22 -20.91 -3.97
C GLU A 83 27.28 -21.00 -5.08
N ASP A 84 27.69 -19.86 -5.64
CA ASP A 84 28.76 -19.77 -6.65
C ASP A 84 30.14 -19.64 -6.02
N ASP A 85 31.18 -19.91 -6.82
CA ASP A 85 32.59 -19.88 -6.40
C ASP A 85 33.18 -18.45 -6.41
N VAL A 86 32.45 -17.49 -7.00
CA VAL A 86 32.86 -16.09 -7.15
C VAL A 86 31.98 -15.20 -6.25
N PRO A 87 32.54 -14.15 -5.62
CA PRO A 87 31.74 -13.20 -4.87
C PRO A 87 30.79 -12.40 -5.77
N HIS A 88 29.60 -12.13 -5.26
CA HIS A 88 28.55 -11.38 -5.95
C HIS A 88 28.12 -10.13 -5.19
N GLU A 89 27.50 -9.19 -5.90
CA GLU A 89 26.99 -7.93 -5.34
C GLU A 89 25.51 -7.75 -5.65
N LEU A 90 24.78 -7.15 -4.71
CA LEU A 90 23.41 -6.66 -4.88
C LEU A 90 23.26 -5.29 -4.20
N GLY A 91 23.31 -4.22 -4.99
CA GLY A 91 23.27 -2.84 -4.49
C GLY A 91 24.37 -2.61 -3.44
N PRO A 92 24.03 -2.34 -2.17
CA PRO A 92 25.02 -2.18 -1.10
C PRO A 92 25.55 -3.49 -0.53
N LEU A 93 24.99 -4.65 -0.90
CA LEU A 93 25.37 -5.95 -0.37
C LEU A 93 26.53 -6.55 -1.15
N TRP A 94 27.57 -6.96 -0.43
CA TRP A 94 28.63 -7.83 -0.92
C TRP A 94 28.42 -9.24 -0.36
N ILE A 95 28.38 -10.25 -1.22
CA ILE A 95 27.98 -11.63 -0.91
C ILE A 95 29.13 -12.58 -1.31
N PRO A 96 30.04 -12.92 -0.37
CA PRO A 96 31.10 -13.89 -0.60
C PRO A 96 30.58 -15.26 -1.05
N ALA A 97 31.42 -16.04 -1.73
CA ALA A 97 31.14 -17.42 -2.11
C ALA A 97 30.73 -18.28 -0.89
N GLY A 98 29.68 -19.10 -1.04
CA GLY A 98 29.16 -19.98 0.00
C GLY A 98 28.51 -19.26 1.19
N SER A 99 28.19 -17.97 1.08
CA SER A 99 27.62 -17.16 2.16
C SER A 99 26.29 -16.51 1.78
N SER A 100 25.59 -15.94 2.76
CA SER A 100 24.34 -15.22 2.53
C SER A 100 24.38 -13.81 3.09
N ALA A 101 23.64 -12.91 2.43
CA ALA A 101 23.39 -11.55 2.89
C ALA A 101 21.88 -11.27 2.91
N SER A 102 21.47 -10.23 3.62
CA SER A 102 20.06 -9.89 3.79
C SER A 102 19.81 -8.40 3.64
N LEU A 103 18.71 -8.04 2.99
CA LEU A 103 18.26 -6.65 2.80
C LEU A 103 16.81 -6.51 3.30
N LEU A 104 16.60 -5.61 4.25
CA LEU A 104 15.27 -5.30 4.78
C LEU A 104 14.53 -4.30 3.87
N MET A 105 13.26 -4.59 3.57
CA MET A 105 12.39 -3.74 2.76
C MET A 105 11.64 -2.74 3.63
N GLU A 106 12.20 -1.53 3.79
CA GLU A 106 11.65 -0.53 4.72
C GLU A 106 10.57 0.37 4.10
N ASN A 107 10.71 0.73 2.83
CA ASN A 107 9.88 1.75 2.18
C ASN A 107 9.18 1.19 0.95
N ALA A 108 7.92 1.57 0.75
CA ALA A 108 7.18 1.20 -0.46
C ALA A 108 7.69 2.02 -1.66
N ASN A 109 8.40 1.35 -2.57
CA ASN A 109 8.91 1.94 -3.81
C ASN A 109 9.27 0.85 -4.82
N LYS A 110 9.44 1.26 -6.09
CA LYS A 110 10.08 0.43 -7.11
C LYS A 110 11.59 0.66 -7.04
N TYR A 111 12.35 -0.42 -6.87
CA TYR A 111 13.79 -0.40 -6.77
C TYR A 111 14.42 -1.08 -7.97
N THR A 112 15.52 -0.49 -8.44
CA THR A 112 16.43 -1.08 -9.43
C THR A 112 17.82 -1.01 -8.84
N LEU A 113 18.35 -2.15 -8.40
CA LEU A 113 19.68 -2.22 -7.78
C LEU A 113 20.68 -2.86 -8.75
N GLY A 114 21.91 -2.34 -8.76
CA GLY A 114 23.00 -2.97 -9.50
C GLY A 114 23.29 -4.37 -8.95
N CYS A 115 23.56 -5.34 -9.82
CA CYS A 115 23.92 -6.69 -9.41
C CYS A 115 24.98 -7.30 -10.33
N THR A 116 25.73 -8.29 -9.82
CA THR A 116 26.74 -9.00 -10.62
C THR A 116 26.29 -10.37 -11.11
N PHE A 117 25.11 -10.83 -10.68
CA PHE A 117 24.54 -12.14 -11.00
C PHE A 117 23.42 -12.11 -12.05
N GLN A 118 23.24 -11.00 -12.78
CA GLN A 118 22.39 -10.95 -13.97
C GLN A 118 23.13 -10.33 -15.17
N PRO A 119 22.82 -10.75 -16.42
CA PRO A 119 23.39 -10.16 -17.62
C PRO A 119 23.09 -8.67 -17.77
N SER A 120 21.89 -8.24 -17.35
CA SER A 120 21.46 -6.84 -17.31
C SER A 120 22.28 -5.97 -16.36
N ARG A 121 22.97 -6.59 -15.39
CA ARG A 121 23.62 -5.93 -14.23
C ARG A 121 22.65 -5.20 -13.31
N TYR A 122 21.36 -5.44 -13.41
CA TYR A 122 20.34 -4.81 -12.57
C TYR A 122 19.28 -5.83 -12.15
N LEU A 123 18.88 -5.79 -10.88
CA LEU A 123 17.74 -6.52 -10.35
C LEU A 123 16.61 -5.55 -10.01
N ASP A 124 15.45 -5.78 -10.62
CA ASP A 124 14.24 -4.98 -10.40
C ASP A 124 13.32 -5.65 -9.37
N PHE A 125 12.83 -4.86 -8.42
CA PHE A 125 11.83 -5.32 -7.46
C PHE A 125 10.91 -4.21 -6.96
N ASP A 126 9.69 -4.59 -6.61
CA ASP A 126 8.62 -3.67 -6.19
C ASP A 126 8.27 -3.93 -4.71
N VAL A 127 8.49 -2.93 -3.85
CA VAL A 127 8.08 -2.98 -2.44
C VAL A 127 6.76 -2.25 -2.30
N ARG A 128 5.73 -2.96 -1.83
CA ARG A 128 4.38 -2.41 -1.67
C ARG A 128 4.03 -2.20 -0.20
N SER A 129 3.19 -1.19 0.04
CA SER A 129 2.60 -0.94 1.36
C SER A 129 1.51 -1.97 1.67
N ARG A 130 1.41 -2.39 2.94
CA ARG A 130 0.28 -3.16 3.44
C ARG A 130 -0.90 -2.26 3.80
N THR A 131 -2.10 -2.63 3.40
CA THR A 131 -3.35 -2.05 3.87
C THR A 131 -3.72 -2.59 5.26
N THR A 132 -3.08 -2.08 6.31
CA THR A 132 -3.38 -2.48 7.69
C THR A 132 -4.74 -1.94 8.17
N LEU A 133 -5.34 -2.59 9.17
CA LEU A 133 -6.56 -2.07 9.84
C LEU A 133 -6.38 -0.63 10.35
N ASN A 134 -5.19 -0.28 10.84
CA ASN A 134 -4.90 1.06 11.30
C ASN A 134 -4.94 2.09 10.15
N SER A 135 -4.34 1.77 9.01
CA SER A 135 -4.40 2.65 7.82
C SER A 135 -5.84 2.87 7.33
N ARG A 136 -6.68 1.84 7.41
CA ARG A 136 -8.10 1.91 7.05
C ARG A 136 -8.90 2.77 8.01
N LEU A 137 -8.65 2.65 9.32
CA LEU A 137 -9.30 3.48 10.34
C LEU A 137 -8.87 4.94 10.25
N GLN A 138 -7.59 5.21 9.94
CA GLN A 138 -7.10 6.57 9.73
C GLN A 138 -7.74 7.21 8.48
N ALA A 139 -7.76 6.49 7.35
CA ALA A 139 -8.42 6.96 6.13
C ALA A 139 -9.90 7.26 6.38
N PHE A 140 -10.59 6.35 7.07
CA PHE A 140 -11.99 6.52 7.44
C PHE A 140 -12.21 7.73 8.36
N GLY A 141 -11.40 7.87 9.41
CA GLY A 141 -11.49 8.96 10.37
C GLY A 141 -11.18 10.33 9.77
N LEU A 142 -10.27 10.40 8.79
CA LEU A 142 -9.92 11.64 8.10
C LEU A 142 -10.98 12.04 7.06
N ALA A 143 -11.56 11.06 6.35
CA ALA A 143 -12.53 11.31 5.28
C ALA A 143 -13.96 11.59 5.79
N THR A 144 -14.35 11.03 6.93
CA THR A 144 -15.73 11.16 7.45
C THR A 144 -16.12 12.60 7.81
N PRO A 145 -15.32 13.39 8.56
CA PRO A 145 -15.69 14.77 8.92
C PRO A 145 -15.93 15.71 7.73
N PRO A 146 -15.02 15.83 6.74
CA PRO A 146 -15.28 16.71 5.60
C PRO A 146 -16.48 16.24 4.77
N THR A 147 -16.66 14.92 4.59
CA THR A 147 -17.80 14.36 3.86
C THR A 147 -19.12 14.65 4.57
N ALA A 148 -19.17 14.51 5.90
CA ALA A 148 -20.35 14.83 6.71
C ALA A 148 -20.71 16.32 6.60
N MET A 149 -19.71 17.20 6.59
CA MET A 149 -19.91 18.63 6.42
C MET A 149 -20.51 18.94 5.04
N PHE A 150 -19.98 18.35 3.97
CA PHE A 150 -20.54 18.52 2.63
C PHE A 150 -21.97 17.99 2.54
N PHE A 151 -22.25 16.81 3.09
CA PHE A 151 -23.61 16.25 3.10
C PHE A 151 -24.59 17.17 3.84
N PHE A 152 -24.17 17.71 4.98
CA PHE A 152 -24.99 18.63 5.74
C PHE A 152 -25.28 19.92 4.97
N LEU A 153 -24.24 20.57 4.43
CA LEU A 153 -24.38 21.79 3.64
C LEU A 153 -25.27 21.59 2.40
N TYR A 154 -25.04 20.51 1.65
CA TYR A 154 -25.86 20.19 0.49
C TYR A 154 -27.30 19.84 0.86
N SER A 155 -27.54 19.20 2.02
CA SER A 155 -28.90 18.96 2.50
C SER A 155 -29.67 20.25 2.77
N LEU A 156 -28.97 21.30 3.23
CA LEU A 156 -29.57 22.62 3.47
C LEU A 156 -29.80 23.38 2.17
N LEU A 157 -28.91 23.23 1.19
CA LEU A 157 -29.02 23.85 -0.12
C LEU A 157 -30.20 23.26 -0.93
N VAL A 158 -30.29 21.93 -1.01
CA VAL A 158 -31.31 21.24 -1.83
C VAL A 158 -32.68 21.26 -1.17
N PHE A 159 -32.72 21.11 0.17
CA PHE A 159 -33.97 21.08 0.93
C PHE A 159 -33.95 22.10 2.06
N PRO A 160 -34.13 23.41 1.80
CA PRO A 160 -34.03 24.43 2.84
C PRO A 160 -35.02 24.18 3.98
N LEU A 161 -34.61 24.53 5.21
CA LEU A 161 -35.50 24.47 6.37
C LEU A 161 -36.46 25.64 6.32
N LYS A 162 -37.77 25.36 6.31
CA LYS A 162 -38.80 26.39 6.41
C LYS A 162 -38.71 27.04 7.80
N SER A 163 -38.59 28.36 7.86
CA SER A 163 -38.78 29.10 9.10
C SER A 163 -40.29 29.25 9.34
N ASP A 164 -40.75 28.99 10.57
CA ASP A 164 -42.15 29.17 11.00
C ASP A 164 -42.60 30.65 11.02
N GLU A 165 -42.00 31.54 10.22
CA GLU A 165 -42.36 32.97 10.17
C GLU A 165 -43.41 33.27 9.08
N THR A 166 -44.06 32.26 8.51
CA THR A 166 -45.09 32.44 7.46
C THR A 166 -46.43 31.85 7.88
N GLU A 167 -46.97 32.31 9.02
CA GLU A 167 -48.39 32.17 9.39
C GLU A 167 -48.96 33.50 9.96
N GLU A 168 -48.45 34.65 9.51
CA GLU A 168 -49.11 35.95 9.73
C GLU A 168 -49.12 36.74 8.42
N ASN A 169 -50.10 36.44 7.56
CA ASN A 169 -50.82 37.38 6.69
C ASN A 169 -51.93 36.63 5.94
#